data_AF-A0A8T3NKN0-F1
#
_entry.id   AF-A0A8T3NKN0-F1
#
_cell.length_a   1.000
_cell.length_b   1.000
_cell.length_c   1.000
_cell.angle_alpha   90.00
_cell.angle_beta   90.00
_cell.angle_gamma   90.00
#
_symmetry.space_group_name_H-M   'P 1'
#
loop_
_entity.id
_entity.type
_entity.pdbx_description
1 polymer ?
#
loop_
_entity_poly.entity_id
_entity_poly.type
_entity_poly.pdbx_seq_one_letter_code
_entity_poly.pdbx_strand_id
1 'polypeptide(L)'
;MTTTTVPPAAVGDIRKVAEVIAERYPSVPAGETEASIAVLALWALDAIERGLLSRDEATSVFTQLDVRIGDAPSGSPLSEGTHEILLEGQWFHDHDIGWGPDPERVRRLAFAILRPSA
;
A
#
# COMPACT_ATOMS: atom_id res chain seq x y z
N MET A 1 5.43 35.07 -6.73
CA MET A 1 5.85 33.69 -6.46
C MET A 1 4.68 33.00 -5.76
N THR A 2 3.84 32.29 -6.51
CA THR A 2 2.75 31.50 -5.93
C THR A 2 3.31 30.14 -5.56
N THR A 3 3.51 29.91 -4.27
CA THR A 3 3.79 28.58 -3.72
C THR A 3 2.56 27.73 -3.98
N THR A 4 2.62 26.85 -4.97
CA THR A 4 1.60 25.82 -5.19
C THR A 4 1.72 24.83 -4.05
N THR A 5 0.96 25.03 -2.98
CA THR A 5 0.78 24.03 -1.93
C THR A 5 -0.03 22.90 -2.54
N VAL A 6 0.65 21.83 -2.95
CA VAL A 6 -0.03 20.57 -3.30
C VAL A 6 -0.83 20.17 -2.07
N PRO A 7 -2.17 20.09 -2.14
CA PRO A 7 -2.94 19.67 -0.98
C PRO A 7 -2.47 18.27 -0.56
N PRO A 8 -2.32 17.99 0.74
CA PRO A 8 -2.08 16.63 1.20
C PRO A 8 -3.20 15.77 0.62
N ALA A 9 -2.84 14.78 -0.18
CA ALA A 9 -3.81 13.88 -0.78
C ALA A 9 -4.65 13.29 0.35
N ALA A 10 -5.97 13.47 0.26
CA ALA A 10 -6.86 13.22 1.37
C ALA A 10 -6.98 11.70 1.59
N VAL A 11 -7.34 11.26 2.80
CA VAL A 11 -7.61 9.84 3.12
C VAL A 11 -8.51 9.15 2.08
N GLY A 12 -9.50 9.87 1.54
CA GLY A 12 -10.38 9.37 0.48
C GLY A 12 -9.65 8.97 -0.80
N ASP A 13 -8.49 9.57 -1.08
CA ASP A 13 -7.70 9.27 -2.26
C ASP A 13 -6.94 7.94 -2.11
N ILE A 14 -6.48 7.59 -0.90
CA ILE A 14 -5.76 6.32 -0.62
C ILE A 14 -6.69 5.12 -0.82
N ARG A 15 -7.90 5.18 -0.24
CA ARG A 15 -8.90 4.12 -0.42
C ARG A 15 -9.28 3.94 -1.89
N LYS A 16 -9.54 5.05 -2.58
CA LYS A 16 -9.89 5.03 -4.00
C LYS A 16 -8.77 4.43 -4.87
N VAL A 17 -7.51 4.73 -4.56
CA VAL A 17 -6.38 4.10 -5.27
C VAL A 17 -6.32 2.60 -4.99
N ALA A 18 -6.51 2.15 -3.75
CA ALA A 18 -6.57 0.72 -3.44
C ALA A 18 -7.69 0.01 -4.21
N GLU A 19 -8.88 0.62 -4.30
CA GLU A 19 -10.00 0.10 -5.10
C GLU A 19 -9.62 -0.04 -6.58
N VAL A 20 -8.99 0.99 -7.16
CA VAL A 20 -8.54 0.97 -8.56
C VAL A 20 -7.49 -0.12 -8.80
N ILE A 21 -6.56 -0.32 -7.87
CA ILE A 21 -5.57 -1.41 -7.96
C ILE A 21 -6.28 -2.76 -8.02
N ALA A 22 -7.20 -3.01 -7.09
CA ALA A 22 -7.95 -4.26 -7.03
C ALA A 22 -8.80 -4.51 -8.29
N GLU A 23 -9.45 -3.46 -8.84
CA GLU A 23 -10.25 -3.56 -10.06
C GLU A 23 -9.40 -3.88 -11.29
N ARG A 24 -8.19 -3.33 -11.37
CA ARG A 24 -7.32 -3.51 -12.53
C ARG A 24 -6.52 -4.80 -12.45
N TYR A 25 -6.21 -5.30 -11.26
CA TYR A 25 -5.36 -6.49 -11.02
C TYR A 25 -5.61 -7.67 -11.98
N PRO A 26 -6.86 -8.07 -12.30
CA PRO A 26 -7.11 -9.18 -13.22
C PRO A 26 -6.62 -8.95 -14.67
N SER A 27 -6.26 -7.72 -15.03
CA SER A 27 -6.00 -7.29 -16.40
C SER A 27 -4.68 -6.53 -16.59
N VAL A 28 -3.95 -6.22 -15.51
CA VAL A 28 -2.60 -5.62 -15.60
C VAL A 28 -1.52 -6.65 -15.30
N PRO A 29 -0.31 -6.49 -15.86
CA PRO A 29 0.84 -7.30 -15.50
C PRO A 29 1.11 -7.25 -13.99
N ALA A 30 1.60 -8.37 -13.44
CA ALA A 30 1.97 -8.48 -12.02
C ALA A 30 2.84 -7.29 -11.59
N GLY A 31 3.97 -7.06 -12.26
CA GLY A 31 4.91 -5.99 -11.89
C GLY A 31 4.30 -4.58 -11.84
N GLU A 32 3.30 -4.26 -12.66
CA GLU A 32 2.58 -2.98 -12.57
C GLU A 32 1.67 -2.91 -11.34
N THR A 33 1.01 -4.02 -11.01
CA THR A 33 0.20 -4.15 -9.78
C THR A 33 1.09 -4.04 -8.55
N GLU A 34 2.21 -4.76 -8.52
CA GLU A 34 3.19 -4.75 -7.43
C GLU A 34 3.74 -3.34 -7.19
N ALA A 35 4.17 -2.65 -8.26
CA ALA A 35 4.62 -1.28 -8.16
C ALA A 35 3.53 -0.34 -7.62
N SER A 36 2.28 -0.54 -8.01
CA SER A 36 1.15 0.25 -7.51
C SER A 36 0.89 0.01 -6.02
N ILE A 37 0.98 -1.26 -5.56
CA ILE A 37 0.85 -1.63 -4.14
C ILE A 37 2.02 -1.03 -3.34
N ALA A 38 3.25 -1.10 -3.85
CA ALA A 38 4.42 -0.52 -3.20
C ALA A 38 4.30 1.00 -3.03
N VAL A 39 3.85 1.72 -4.07
CA VAL A 39 3.59 3.17 -3.99
C VAL A 39 2.47 3.49 -3.01
N LEU A 40 1.38 2.71 -3.02
CA LEU A 40 0.28 2.88 -2.07
C LEU A 40 0.76 2.72 -0.62
N ALA A 41 1.61 1.73 -0.35
CA ALA A 41 2.18 1.50 0.98
C ALA A 41 3.06 2.66 1.46
N LEU A 42 3.91 3.19 0.60
CA LEU A 42 4.73 4.37 0.93
C LEU A 42 3.87 5.61 1.19
N TRP A 43 2.83 5.81 0.39
CA TRP A 43 1.93 6.95 0.56
C TRP A 43 1.06 6.83 1.82
N ALA A 44 0.55 5.64 2.13
CA ALA A 44 -0.15 5.39 3.38
C ALA A 44 0.75 5.64 4.59
N LEU A 45 2.01 5.20 4.54
CA LEU A 45 2.97 5.44 5.60
C LEU A 45 3.25 6.94 5.81
N ASP A 46 3.52 7.70 4.74
CA ASP A 46 3.70 9.16 4.82
C ASP A 46 2.44 9.84 5.40
N ALA A 47 1.25 9.40 4.99
CA ALA A 47 0.00 9.95 5.51
C ALA A 47 -0.20 9.65 7.00
N ILE A 48 0.18 8.46 7.48
CA ILE A 48 0.14 8.11 8.92
C ILE A 48 1.11 8.98 9.70
N GLU A 49 2.36 9.10 9.26
CA GLU A 49 3.40 9.89 9.95
C GLU A 49 3.05 11.38 10.06
N ARG A 50 2.30 11.89 9.08
CA ARG A 50 1.82 13.27 9.05
C ARG A 50 0.50 13.46 9.79
N GLY A 51 -0.07 12.40 10.40
CA GLY A 51 -1.36 12.44 11.08
C GLY A 51 -2.55 12.70 10.15
N LEU A 52 -2.39 12.41 8.86
CA LEU A 52 -3.40 12.59 7.82
C LEU A 52 -4.25 11.34 7.63
N LEU A 53 -3.73 10.15 7.96
CA LEU A 53 -4.42 8.86 7.88
C LEU A 53 -4.28 8.15 9.23
N SER A 54 -5.38 7.65 9.79
CA SER A 54 -5.27 6.82 11.00
C SER A 54 -4.75 5.42 10.65
N ARG A 55 -4.09 4.80 11.63
CA ARG A 55 -3.57 3.43 11.51
C ARG A 55 -4.66 2.39 11.26
N ASP A 56 -5.84 2.58 11.86
CA ASP A 56 -7.02 1.72 11.65
C ASP A 56 -7.58 1.87 10.24
N GLU A 57 -7.59 3.10 9.70
CA GLU A 57 -8.00 3.33 8.31
C GLU A 57 -7.03 2.67 7.33
N ALA A 58 -5.72 2.80 7.56
CA ALA A 58 -4.71 2.13 6.75
C ALA A 58 -4.87 0.61 6.79
N THR A 59 -5.02 0.05 8.00
CA THR A 59 -5.33 -1.39 8.20
C THR A 59 -6.53 -1.81 7.35
N SER A 60 -7.65 -1.10 7.46
CA SER A 60 -8.86 -1.42 6.72
C SER A 60 -8.65 -1.39 5.20
N VAL A 61 -7.89 -0.41 4.70
CA VAL A 61 -7.56 -0.29 3.27
C VAL A 61 -6.77 -1.51 2.80
N PHE A 62 -5.71 -1.89 3.51
CA PHE A 62 -4.85 -3.01 3.11
C PHE A 62 -5.53 -4.37 3.28
N THR A 63 -6.36 -4.57 4.31
CA THR A 63 -7.18 -5.77 4.46
C THR A 63 -8.15 -5.94 3.30
N GLN A 64 -8.85 -4.86 2.91
CA GLN A 64 -9.79 -4.93 1.79
C GLN A 64 -9.08 -5.17 0.45
N LEU A 65 -7.92 -4.55 0.25
CA LEU A 65 -7.11 -4.76 -0.93
C LEU A 65 -6.66 -6.23 -1.05
N ASP A 66 -6.13 -6.81 0.03
CA ASP A 66 -5.67 -8.20 0.06
C ASP A 66 -6.80 -9.19 -0.24
N VAL A 67 -7.97 -9.01 0.39
CA VAL A 67 -9.16 -9.83 0.11
C VAL A 67 -9.56 -9.75 -1.36
N ARG A 68 -9.64 -8.54 -1.92
CA ARG A 68 -10.07 -8.38 -3.33
C ARG A 68 -9.06 -8.96 -4.33
N ILE A 69 -7.77 -8.90 -4.01
CA ILE A 69 -6.72 -9.53 -4.83
C ILE A 69 -6.80 -11.06 -4.69
N GLY A 70 -6.98 -11.58 -3.47
CA GLY A 70 -7.10 -13.01 -3.20
C GLY A 70 -8.33 -13.66 -3.84
N ASP A 71 -9.43 -12.92 -3.95
CA ASP A 71 -10.68 -13.38 -4.56
C ASP A 71 -10.69 -13.27 -6.10
N ALA A 72 -9.67 -12.64 -6.71
CA ALA A 72 -9.62 -12.43 -8.15
C ALA A 72 -9.17 -13.71 -8.91
N PRO A 73 -10.04 -14.34 -9.73
CA PRO A 73 -9.79 -15.66 -10.30
C PRO A 73 -8.75 -15.69 -11.44
N SER A 74 -8.35 -14.54 -11.99
CA SER A 74 -7.50 -14.44 -13.19
C SER A 74 -6.31 -13.49 -13.04
N GLY A 75 -5.98 -13.09 -11.81
CA GLY A 75 -4.83 -12.22 -11.56
C GLY A 75 -3.50 -12.94 -11.80
N SER A 76 -2.50 -12.19 -12.27
CA SER A 76 -1.14 -12.73 -12.36
C SER A 76 -0.57 -12.91 -10.94
N PRO A 77 0.10 -14.04 -10.63
CA PRO A 77 0.70 -14.24 -9.31
C PRO A 77 1.62 -13.06 -8.93
N LEU A 78 1.43 -12.55 -7.72
CA LEU A 78 2.28 -11.52 -7.13
C LEU A 78 3.47 -12.18 -6.43
N SER A 79 4.57 -11.44 -6.29
CA SER A 79 5.76 -11.87 -5.57
C SER A 79 5.53 -11.91 -4.06
N GLU A 80 6.37 -12.68 -3.38
CA GLU A 80 6.42 -12.78 -1.92
C GLU A 80 6.57 -11.40 -1.26
N GLY A 81 7.43 -10.52 -1.81
CA GLY A 81 7.61 -9.16 -1.31
C GLY A 81 6.32 -8.32 -1.34
N THR A 82 5.48 -8.50 -2.36
CA THR A 82 4.17 -7.82 -2.43
C THR A 82 3.21 -8.37 -1.38
N HIS A 83 3.19 -9.69 -1.17
CA HIS A 83 2.40 -10.31 -0.10
C HIS A 83 2.87 -9.84 1.29
N GLU A 84 4.17 -9.70 1.50
CA GLU A 84 4.70 -9.12 2.75
C GLU A 84 4.22 -7.67 2.95
N ILE A 85 4.18 -6.83 1.91
CA ILE A 85 3.63 -5.46 2.03
C ILE A 85 2.15 -5.49 2.40
N LEU A 86 1.35 -6.33 1.73
CA LEU A 86 -0.07 -6.45 2.02
C LEU A 86 -0.29 -6.91 3.46
N LEU A 87 0.52 -7.86 3.94
CA LEU A 87 0.49 -8.32 5.32
C LEU A 87 0.85 -7.20 6.29
N GLU A 88 2.02 -6.55 6.13
CA GLU A 88 2.44 -5.44 7.00
C GLU A 88 1.39 -4.32 7.05
N GLY A 89 0.77 -4.01 5.90
CA GLY A 89 -0.31 -3.03 5.82
C GLY A 89 -1.56 -3.38 6.62
N GLN A 90 -1.87 -4.66 6.79
CA GLN A 90 -2.99 -5.13 7.62
C GLN A 90 -2.74 -4.98 9.13
N TRP A 91 -1.50 -4.72 9.53
CA TRP A 91 -1.13 -4.59 10.94
C TRP A 91 -0.87 -3.15 11.35
N PHE A 92 -1.13 -2.14 10.50
CA PHE A 92 -0.84 -0.73 10.84
C PHE A 92 -1.42 -0.27 12.18
N HIS A 93 -2.56 -0.81 12.62
CA HIS A 93 -3.18 -0.55 13.93
C HIS A 93 -2.27 -0.91 15.12
N ASP A 94 -1.39 -1.90 14.98
CA ASP A 94 -0.45 -2.33 16.01
C ASP A 94 0.87 -1.55 16.02
N HIS A 95 1.03 -0.57 15.12
CA HIS A 95 2.22 0.30 15.08
C HIS A 95 2.46 0.97 16.45
N ASP A 96 3.72 1.02 16.89
CA ASP A 96 4.20 1.40 18.24
C ASP A 96 3.95 0.40 19.38
N ILE A 97 3.25 -0.70 19.13
CA ILE A 97 3.25 -1.87 20.02
C ILE A 97 4.35 -2.79 19.48
N GLY A 98 5.11 -3.49 20.33
CA GLY A 98 6.29 -4.28 19.90
C GLY A 98 6.03 -5.42 18.88
N TRP A 99 4.79 -5.53 18.39
CA TRP A 99 4.30 -6.49 17.40
C TRP A 99 3.69 -5.83 16.14
N GLY A 100 3.66 -4.50 16.05
CA GLY A 100 3.17 -3.79 14.87
C GLY A 100 4.15 -3.72 13.70
N PRO A 101 3.70 -3.26 12.53
CA PRO A 101 4.52 -3.17 11.34
C PRO A 101 5.63 -2.16 11.55
N ASP A 102 6.84 -2.57 11.19
CA ASP A 102 8.03 -1.72 11.19
C ASP A 102 7.96 -0.80 9.97
N PRO A 103 7.81 0.54 10.14
CA PRO A 103 7.82 1.50 9.03
C PRO A 103 9.03 1.34 8.11
N GLU A 104 10.19 1.02 8.68
CA GLU A 104 11.40 0.79 7.92
C GLU A 104 11.32 -0.51 7.11
N ARG A 105 10.63 -1.53 7.61
CA ARG A 105 10.36 -2.75 6.84
C ARG A 105 9.46 -2.47 5.65
N VAL A 106 8.35 -1.75 5.84
CA VAL A 106 7.45 -1.35 4.75
C VAL A 106 8.21 -0.57 3.67
N ARG A 107 9.05 0.40 4.08
CA ARG A 107 9.91 1.15 3.14
C ARG A 107 10.87 0.25 2.38
N ARG A 108 11.58 -0.64 3.09
CA ARG A 108 12.55 -1.56 2.46
C ARG A 108 11.87 -2.46 1.43
N LEU A 109 10.74 -3.06 1.77
CA LEU A 109 9.97 -3.91 0.87
C LEU A 109 9.48 -3.14 -0.36
N ALA A 110 8.88 -1.95 -0.15
CA ALA A 110 8.39 -1.13 -1.24
C ALA A 110 9.51 -0.70 -2.19
N PHE A 111 10.67 -0.29 -1.68
CA PHE A 111 11.80 0.07 -2.52
C PHE A 111 12.44 -1.12 -3.23
N ALA A 112 12.42 -2.33 -2.63
CA ALA A 112 12.88 -3.54 -3.30
C ALA A 112 12.01 -3.88 -4.54
N ILE A 113 10.69 -3.67 -4.45
CA ILE A 113 9.76 -3.85 -5.58
C ILE A 113 9.95 -2.75 -6.63
N LEU A 114 10.09 -1.49 -6.22
CA LEU A 114 10.20 -0.35 -7.14
C LEU A 114 11.58 -0.25 -7.82
N ARG A 115 12.61 -0.83 -7.22
CA ARG A 115 13.99 -0.83 -7.71
C ARG A 115 14.54 -2.25 -7.65
N PRO A 116 14.01 -3.18 -8.47
CA PRO A 116 14.56 -4.51 -8.53
C PRO A 116 16.03 -4.38 -8.99
N SER A 117 16.96 -4.81 -8.14
CA SER A 117 18.38 -4.87 -8.51
C SER A 117 18.50 -5.69 -9.80
N ALA A 118 19.03 -5.07 -10.85
CA ALA A 118 19.24 -5.67 -12.17
C ALA A 118 20.24 -6.83 -12.11
#